data_AF-A0A2S6N6Y9-F1
#
_entry.id   AF-A0A2S6N6Y9-F1
#
_cell.length_a   1.000
_cell.length_b   1.000
_cell.length_c   1.000
_cell.angle_alpha   90.00
_cell.angle_beta   90.00
_cell.angle_gamma   90.00
#
_symmetry.space_group_name_H-M   'P 1'
#
loop_
_entity.id
_entity.type
_entity.pdbx_description
1 polymer ?
#
loop_
_entity_poly.entity_id
_entity_poly.type
_entity_poly.pdbx_seq_one_letter_code
_entity_poly.pdbx_strand_id
1 'polypeptide(L)'
;MLYRTKLFVAVIGVCFIGQTAEAASLCKPDVTGIDLIEGRSNPPAFLVPDDEKYKEGGSFPEKLIRQGWRNLRAAHRPLTLLCRYKGRPNEAFKLPDVTGSCELTYNGGLVFQCKQ
;
A
#
# COMPACT_ATOMS: atom_id res chain seq x y z
N MET A 1 -5.53 48.22 -43.62
CA MET A 1 -4.31 47.38 -43.60
C MET A 1 -3.74 47.37 -42.20
N LEU A 2 -3.41 46.18 -41.69
CA LEU A 2 -2.44 45.81 -40.63
C LEU A 2 -2.24 46.78 -39.44
N TYR A 3 -2.46 46.35 -38.19
CA TYR A 3 -1.48 45.46 -37.53
C TYR A 3 -2.13 44.57 -36.46
N ARG A 4 -1.92 43.25 -36.63
CA ARG A 4 -2.06 42.21 -35.60
C ARG A 4 -0.78 42.20 -34.76
N THR A 5 -0.89 42.15 -33.44
CA THR A 5 0.15 41.49 -32.63
C THR A 5 -0.48 40.78 -31.45
N LYS A 6 -0.05 39.52 -31.29
CA LYS A 6 -0.71 38.44 -30.58
C LYS A 6 -0.43 38.51 -29.08
N LEU A 7 -1.47 38.38 -28.26
CA LEU A 7 -1.31 38.10 -26.83
C LEU A 7 -0.95 36.62 -26.66
N PHE A 8 0.20 36.38 -26.06
CA PHE A 8 0.73 35.07 -25.71
C PHE A 8 0.01 34.48 -24.48
N VAL A 9 -0.27 33.18 -24.58
CA VAL A 9 -0.06 32.15 -23.54
C VAL A 9 -0.94 32.18 -22.27
N ALA A 10 -1.77 31.15 -22.15
CA ALA A 10 -1.72 30.27 -20.98
C ALA A 10 -2.10 28.85 -21.41
N VAL A 11 -1.09 28.00 -21.39
CA VAL A 11 -1.11 26.58 -21.75
C VAL A 11 -2.11 25.83 -20.88
N ILE A 12 -3.03 25.12 -21.54
CA ILE A 12 -3.82 24.03 -20.96
C ILE A 12 -2.82 22.97 -20.49
N GLY A 13 -2.66 22.81 -19.18
CA GLY A 13 -1.61 21.94 -18.67
C GLY A 13 -1.60 21.81 -17.16
N VAL A 14 -2.72 21.41 -16.57
CA VAL A 14 -2.62 20.65 -15.31
C VAL A 14 -3.18 19.27 -15.62
N CYS A 15 -2.28 18.42 -16.09
CA CYS A 15 -2.50 16.99 -16.19
C CYS A 15 -3.05 16.50 -14.85
N PHE A 16 -4.17 15.77 -14.93
CA PHE A 16 -4.62 14.89 -13.87
C PHE A 16 -3.45 13.98 -13.48
N ILE A 17 -2.76 14.28 -12.39
CA ILE A 17 -1.89 13.29 -11.74
C ILE A 17 -2.82 12.40 -10.93
N GLY A 18 -3.60 11.57 -11.64
CA GLY A 18 -4.08 10.34 -11.05
C GLY A 18 -2.84 9.55 -10.70
N GLN A 19 -2.41 9.61 -9.44
CA GLN A 19 -1.31 8.80 -8.95
C GLN A 19 -1.72 7.35 -9.15
N THR A 20 -1.16 6.73 -10.17
CA THR A 20 -1.18 5.29 -10.33
C THR A 20 -0.56 4.72 -9.06
N ALA A 21 -1.36 4.04 -8.25
CA ALA A 21 -0.85 3.17 -7.21
C ALA A 21 -0.07 2.08 -7.92
N GLU A 22 1.23 2.31 -8.11
CA GLU A 22 2.15 1.29 -8.60
C GLU A 22 2.05 0.12 -7.64
N ALA A 23 1.46 -0.96 -8.12
CA ALA A 23 1.32 -2.22 -7.43
C ALA A 23 2.70 -2.90 -7.33
N ALA A 24 3.64 -2.26 -6.62
CA ALA A 24 4.93 -2.82 -6.32
C ALA A 24 4.76 -3.84 -5.20
N SER A 25 5.22 -5.08 -5.43
CA SER A 25 5.33 -6.07 -4.35
C SER A 25 6.41 -5.60 -3.38
N LEU A 26 6.00 -5.03 -2.24
CA LEU A 26 6.94 -4.56 -1.21
C LEU A 26 7.67 -5.72 -0.51
N CYS A 27 6.99 -6.85 -0.34
CA CYS A 27 7.55 -8.04 0.29
C CYS A 27 8.06 -9.02 -0.78
N LYS A 28 9.17 -9.70 -0.47
CA LYS A 28 9.63 -10.86 -1.26
C LYS A 28 8.61 -12.02 -1.23
N PRO A 29 8.57 -12.89 -2.27
CA PRO A 29 7.57 -13.95 -2.41
C PRO A 29 7.55 -15.01 -1.31
N ASP A 30 8.66 -15.21 -0.59
CA ASP A 30 8.84 -16.21 0.48
C ASP A 30 8.30 -15.77 1.85
N VAL A 31 7.52 -14.69 1.88
CA VAL A 31 6.92 -14.14 3.10
C VAL A 31 5.91 -15.12 3.72
N THR A 32 5.94 -15.25 5.03
CA THR A 32 5.05 -16.14 5.81
C THR A 32 3.91 -15.42 6.52
N GLY A 33 3.96 -14.08 6.54
CA GLY A 33 2.87 -13.26 7.06
C GLY A 33 3.16 -11.77 6.85
N ILE A 34 2.10 -10.98 6.85
CA ILE A 34 2.17 -9.53 6.78
C ILE A 34 1.38 -8.94 7.94
N ASP A 35 1.99 -8.00 8.64
CA ASP A 35 1.32 -7.19 9.66
C ASP A 35 1.45 -5.71 9.32
N LEU A 36 0.46 -4.94 9.76
CA LEU A 36 0.50 -3.49 9.70
C LEU A 36 0.63 -2.97 11.13
N ILE A 37 1.63 -2.14 11.39
CA ILE A 37 1.92 -1.59 12.71
C ILE A 37 1.58 -0.10 12.71
N GLU A 38 0.92 0.34 13.78
CA GLU A 38 0.68 1.76 14.02
C GLU A 38 1.61 2.32 15.10
N GLY A 39 1.97 3.60 14.96
CA GLY A 39 2.74 4.34 15.93
C GLY A 39 4.18 3.84 16.10
N ARG A 40 4.70 4.02 17.33
CA ARG A 40 6.06 3.62 17.73
C ARG A 40 6.07 2.92 19.09
N SER A 41 4.97 2.28 19.47
CA SER A 41 4.84 1.65 20.78
C SER A 41 5.78 0.46 20.94
N ASN A 42 6.14 0.16 22.19
CA ASN A 42 6.84 -1.05 22.58
C ASN A 42 6.07 -1.72 23.73
N PRO A 43 5.40 -2.87 23.51
CA PRO A 43 5.39 -3.65 22.29
C PRO A 43 4.67 -2.95 21.10
N PRO A 44 4.98 -3.33 19.85
CA PRO A 44 4.32 -2.77 18.67
C PRO A 44 2.81 -3.01 18.67
N ALA A 45 2.04 -1.99 18.28
CA ALA A 45 0.59 -2.08 18.11
C ALA A 45 0.26 -2.55 16.69
N PHE A 46 -0.26 -3.78 16.57
CA PHE A 46 -0.62 -4.38 15.29
C PHE A 46 -2.08 -4.07 14.93
N LEU A 47 -2.29 -3.59 13.71
CA LEU A 47 -3.62 -3.38 13.13
C LEU A 47 -4.13 -4.67 12.51
N VAL A 48 -5.30 -5.10 12.98
CA VAL A 48 -6.03 -6.25 12.44
C VAL A 48 -6.69 -5.85 11.11
N PRO A 49 -6.68 -6.72 10.08
CA PRO A 49 -7.41 -6.48 8.84
C PRO A 49 -8.92 -6.38 9.08
N ASP A 50 -9.58 -5.45 8.39
CA ASP A 50 -11.05 -5.33 8.40
C ASP A 50 -11.72 -6.31 7.43
N ASP A 51 -10.96 -6.85 6.48
CA ASP A 51 -11.41 -7.85 5.51
C ASP A 51 -10.30 -8.87 5.32
N GLU A 52 -10.65 -10.15 5.36
CA GLU A 52 -9.70 -11.22 5.19
C GLU A 52 -10.37 -12.43 4.55
N LYS A 53 -9.80 -12.90 3.44
CA LYS A 53 -10.34 -14.00 2.64
C LYS A 53 -9.21 -14.92 2.22
N TYR A 54 -9.38 -16.20 2.52
CA TYR A 54 -8.45 -17.27 2.19
C TYR A 54 -9.13 -18.36 1.38
N LYS A 55 -8.35 -19.07 0.56
CA LYS A 55 -8.72 -20.37 0.00
C LYS A 55 -8.69 -21.42 1.11
N GLU A 56 -9.48 -22.47 0.94
CA GLU A 56 -9.33 -23.68 1.75
C GLU A 56 -8.04 -24.42 1.37
N GLY A 57 -7.27 -24.83 2.38
CA GLY A 57 -5.99 -25.50 2.17
C GLY A 57 -4.84 -24.58 1.71
N GLY A 58 -3.64 -25.14 1.67
CA GLY A 58 -2.42 -24.42 1.29
C GLY A 58 -1.78 -23.60 2.41
N SER A 59 -0.70 -22.89 2.07
CA SER A 59 0.05 -22.03 2.99
C SER A 59 0.04 -20.58 2.50
N PHE A 60 0.29 -19.64 3.43
CA PHE A 60 0.57 -18.27 3.03
C PHE A 60 1.89 -18.24 2.24
N PRO A 61 2.01 -17.43 1.17
CA PRO A 61 1.04 -16.45 0.68
C PRO A 61 0.00 -17.00 -0.31
N GLU A 62 0.18 -18.21 -0.84
CA GLU A 62 -0.63 -18.73 -1.95
C GLU A 62 -2.11 -18.93 -1.63
N LYS A 63 -2.41 -19.22 -0.36
CA LYS A 63 -3.79 -19.35 0.13
C LYS A 63 -4.51 -18.01 0.29
N LEU A 64 -3.79 -16.88 0.32
CA LEU A 64 -4.41 -15.57 0.44
C LEU A 64 -5.25 -15.30 -0.81
N ILE A 65 -6.48 -14.85 -0.63
CA ILE A 65 -7.27 -14.24 -1.71
C ILE A 65 -7.16 -12.73 -1.56
N ARG A 66 -7.45 -12.24 -0.36
CA ARG A 66 -7.45 -10.80 -0.05
C ARG A 66 -7.28 -10.59 1.46
N GLN A 67 -6.59 -9.53 1.83
CA GLN A 67 -6.54 -8.99 3.19
C GLN A 67 -6.52 -7.46 3.09
N GLY A 68 -7.34 -6.77 3.86
CA GLY A 68 -7.55 -5.33 3.70
C GLY A 68 -7.62 -4.58 5.03
N TRP A 69 -7.04 -3.39 5.04
CA TRP A 69 -7.13 -2.42 6.13
C TRP A 69 -7.72 -1.12 5.60
N ARG A 70 -8.81 -0.67 6.18
CA ARG A 70 -9.58 0.52 5.82
C ARG A 70 -9.47 1.54 6.95
N ASN A 71 -9.79 2.80 6.61
CA ASN A 71 -9.77 3.92 7.55
C ASN A 71 -8.43 4.10 8.32
N LEU A 72 -7.30 3.81 7.67
CA LEU A 72 -5.96 3.95 8.22
C LEU A 72 -5.58 5.41 8.56
N ARG A 73 -6.41 6.38 8.15
CA ARG A 73 -6.29 7.78 8.57
C ARG A 73 -6.53 7.97 10.07
N ALA A 74 -7.31 7.10 10.70
CA ALA A 74 -7.58 7.14 12.15
C ALA A 74 -6.49 6.46 13.00
N ALA A 75 -5.59 5.70 12.38
CA ALA A 75 -4.52 4.98 13.07
C ALA A 75 -3.35 5.91 13.44
N HIS A 76 -2.62 5.55 14.50
CA HIS A 76 -1.46 6.30 14.97
C HIS A 76 -0.30 6.24 13.96
N ARG A 77 0.33 7.39 13.70
CA ARG A 77 1.47 7.49 12.78
C ARG A 77 2.80 7.26 13.50
N PRO A 78 3.82 6.72 12.80
CA PRO A 78 3.82 6.25 11.41
C PRO A 78 3.09 4.92 11.24
N LEU A 79 2.65 4.62 10.02
CA LEU A 79 2.24 3.27 9.65
C LEU A 79 3.43 2.51 9.08
N THR A 80 3.62 1.27 9.52
CA THR A 80 4.72 0.41 9.06
C THR A 80 4.18 -0.93 8.61
N LEU A 81 4.46 -1.31 7.37
CA LEU A 81 4.23 -2.66 6.87
C LEU A 81 5.38 -3.56 7.31
N LEU A 82 5.09 -4.68 7.98
CA LEU A 82 6.07 -5.68 8.38
C LEU A 82 5.87 -6.95 7.55
N CYS A 83 6.87 -7.29 6.73
CA CYS A 83 6.96 -8.57 6.04
C CYS A 83 7.70 -9.58 6.93
N ARG A 84 7.02 -10.66 7.34
CA ARG A 84 7.60 -11.72 8.16
C ARG A 84 8.09 -12.88 7.31
N TYR A 85 9.27 -13.40 7.61
CA TYR A 85 9.88 -14.50 6.87
C TYR A 85 10.28 -15.65 7.76
N LYS A 86 10.37 -16.86 7.19
CA LYS A 86 10.95 -18.01 7.88
C LYS A 86 12.47 -18.05 7.68
N GLY A 87 13.22 -18.12 8.77
CA GLY A 87 14.67 -18.34 8.74
C GLY A 87 15.52 -17.13 8.32
N ARG A 88 14.94 -15.92 8.28
CA ARG A 88 15.64 -14.68 7.96
C ARG A 88 14.98 -13.47 8.64
N PRO A 89 15.68 -12.32 8.72
CA PRO A 89 15.13 -11.11 9.34
C PRO A 89 13.86 -10.63 8.63
N ASN A 90 12.94 -10.07 9.42
CA ASN A 90 11.75 -9.39 8.91
C ASN A 90 12.15 -8.09 8.20
N GLU A 91 11.39 -7.71 7.18
CA GLU A 91 11.58 -6.45 6.46
C GLU A 91 10.44 -5.49 6.85
N ALA A 92 10.76 -4.23 7.11
CA ALA A 92 9.80 -3.23 7.56
C ALA A 92 9.82 -2.01 6.63
N PHE A 93 8.65 -1.57 6.17
CA PHE A 93 8.50 -0.48 5.23
C PHE A 93 7.58 0.60 5.82
N LYS A 94 8.08 1.83 5.96
CA LYS A 94 7.23 2.95 6.36
C LYS A 94 6.27 3.29 5.22
N LEU A 95 4.97 3.31 5.51
CA LEU A 95 3.96 3.76 4.56
C LEU A 95 3.84 5.29 4.56
N PRO A 96 3.36 5.89 3.46
CA PRO A 96 3.06 7.32 3.42
C PRO A 96 2.13 7.76 4.56
N ASP A 97 2.37 8.95 5.11
CA ASP A 97 1.58 9.47 6.23
C ASP A 97 0.12 9.80 5.82
N VAL A 98 -0.15 9.87 4.52
CA VAL A 98 -1.48 10.08 3.94
C VAL A 98 -2.25 8.79 3.65
N THR A 99 -1.64 7.61 3.84
CA THR A 99 -2.28 6.32 3.55
C THR A 99 -3.58 6.15 4.34
N GLY A 100 -4.70 5.99 3.64
CA GLY A 100 -6.03 5.81 4.21
C GLY A 100 -6.60 4.39 4.09
N SER A 101 -6.06 3.57 3.19
CA SER A 101 -6.37 2.14 3.13
C SER A 101 -5.24 1.36 2.47
N CYS A 102 -5.13 0.08 2.78
CA CYS A 102 -4.24 -0.87 2.13
C CYS A 102 -4.94 -2.19 1.87
N GLU A 103 -4.54 -2.86 0.81
CA GLU A 103 -5.04 -4.17 0.40
C GLU A 103 -3.88 -5.04 -0.06
N LEU A 104 -3.89 -6.29 0.37
CA LEU A 104 -2.98 -7.35 -0.02
C LEU A 104 -3.78 -8.42 -0.75
N THR A 105 -3.38 -8.78 -1.96
CA THR A 105 -3.99 -9.85 -2.76
C THR A 105 -2.91 -10.80 -3.29
N TYR A 106 -3.30 -12.02 -3.66
CA TYR A 106 -2.42 -12.98 -4.33
C TYR A 106 -2.96 -13.31 -5.72
N ASN A 107 -2.24 -12.89 -6.77
CA ASN A 107 -2.56 -13.17 -8.17
C ASN A 107 -1.31 -13.61 -8.95
N GLY A 108 -0.83 -14.82 -8.65
CA GLY A 108 0.47 -15.31 -9.16
C GLY A 108 1.69 -14.69 -8.44
N GLY A 109 1.44 -13.88 -7.42
CA GLY A 109 2.40 -13.18 -6.58
C GLY A 109 1.66 -12.27 -5.60
N LEU A 110 2.32 -11.86 -4.52
CA LEU A 110 1.73 -10.90 -3.58
C LEU A 110 1.73 -9.50 -4.16
N VAL A 111 0.57 -8.87 -4.09
CA VAL A 111 0.36 -7.50 -4.55
C VAL A 111 -0.15 -6.70 -3.36
N PHE A 112 0.66 -5.76 -2.90
CA PHE A 112 0.29 -4.83 -1.83
C PHE A 112 0.01 -3.46 -2.43
N GLN A 113 -1.19 -2.93 -2.21
CA GLN A 113 -1.64 -1.67 -2.75
C GLN A 113 -2.21 -0.81 -1.64
N CYS A 114 -1.72 0.42 -1.50
CA CYS A 114 -2.28 1.40 -0.59
C CYS A 114 -2.86 2.60 -1.34
N LYS A 115 -3.94 3.15 -0.80
CA LYS A 115 -4.59 4.36 -1.30
C LYS A 115 -4.54 5.44 -0.23
N GLN A 116 -4.46 6.69 -0.68
CA GLN A 116 -4.50 7.87 0.18
C GLN A 116 -5.94 8.15 0.60
#